data_AF-A0A9E0QNR1-F1
#
_entry.id   AF-A0A9E0QNR1-F1
#
_cell.length_a   1.000
_cell.length_b   1.000
_cell.length_c   1.000
_cell.angle_alpha   90.00
_cell.angle_beta   90.00
_cell.angle_gamma   90.00
#
_symmetry.space_group_name_H-M   'P 1'
#
loop_
_entity.id
_entity.type
_entity.pdbx_description
1 polymer ?
#
loop_
_entity_poly.entity_id
_entity_poly.type
_entity_poly.pdbx_seq_one_letter_code
_entity_poly.pdbx_strand_id
1 'polypeptide(L)' 'RLVFEAIKGLSDAEKYDLVLHDGVVFASDSVDITDKVQKRLSTQ' A
#
# COMPACT_ATOMS: atom_id res chain seq x y z
N ARG A 1 -8.69 -4.74 -9.54
CA ARG A 1 -9.38 -3.45 -9.29
C ARG A 1 -9.46 -3.12 -7.81
N LEU A 2 -10.02 -4.00 -6.96
CA LEU A 2 -10.10 -3.82 -5.51
C LEU A 2 -8.76 -3.46 -4.85
N VAL A 3 -7.70 -4.21 -5.14
CA VAL A 3 -6.35 -3.93 -4.59
C VAL A 3 -5.85 -2.55 -4.98
N PHE A 4 -6.03 -2.15 -6.24
CA PHE A 4 -5.59 -0.84 -6.73
C PHE A 4 -6.35 0.31 -6.06
N GLU A 5 -7.66 0.17 -5.87
CA GLU A 5 -8.47 1.17 -5.17
C GLU A 5 -8.13 1.25 -3.69
N ALA A 6 -7.82 0.11 -3.05
CA ALA A 6 -7.33 0.08 -1.67
C ALA A 6 -5.96 0.76 -1.52
N ILE A 7 -5.01 0.50 -2.43
CA ILE A 7 -3.71 1.16 -2.46
C ILE A 7 -3.91 2.66 -2.64
N LYS A 8 -4.69 3.10 -3.64
CA LYS A 8 -4.94 4.51 -3.89
C LYS A 8 -5.58 5.20 -2.67
N GLY A 9 -6.59 4.59 -2.07
CA GLY A 9 -7.24 5.14 -0.88
C GLY A 9 -6.31 5.21 0.34
N LEU A 10 -5.41 4.24 0.50
CA LEU A 10 -4.37 4.27 1.53
C LEU A 10 -3.35 5.38 1.24
N SER A 11 -2.91 5.51 0.00
CA SER A 11 -2.00 6.57 -0.46
C SER A 11 -2.54 7.96 -0.17
N ASP A 12 -3.81 8.21 -0.48
CA ASP A 12 -4.45 9.51 -0.25
C ASP A 12 -4.64 9.83 1.24
N ALA A 13 -4.94 8.81 2.06
CA ALA A 13 -5.16 8.94 3.50
C ALA A 13 -3.85 9.21 4.26
N GLU A 14 -2.78 8.49 3.91
CA GLU A 14 -1.48 8.59 4.58
C GLU A 14 -0.51 9.55 3.88
N LYS A 15 -0.95 10.22 2.81
CA LYS A 15 -0.18 11.23 2.06
C LYS A 15 1.12 10.67 1.47
N TYR A 16 1.02 9.49 0.89
CA TYR A 16 2.12 8.93 0.11
C TYR A 16 2.19 9.59 -1.27
N ASP A 17 3.36 10.10 -1.63
CA ASP A 17 3.60 10.70 -2.95
C ASP A 17 3.95 9.66 -4.02
N LEU A 18 4.48 8.49 -3.61
CA LEU A 18 4.89 7.41 -4.51
C LEU A 18 4.71 6.05 -3.82
N VAL A 19 4.12 5.10 -4.54
CA VAL A 19 4.05 3.69 -4.16
C VAL A 19 4.67 2.86 -5.28
N LEU A 20 5.63 2.01 -4.91
CA LEU A 20 6.29 1.10 -5.83
C LEU A 20 5.80 -0.32 -5.58
N HIS A 21 5.48 -1.03 -6.66
CA HIS A 21 5.24 -2.47 -6.67
C HIS A 21 6.04 -3.06 -7.85
N ASP A 22 6.41 -4.34 -7.74
CA ASP A 22 7.20 -5.09 -8.72
C ASP A 22 8.57 -4.47 -9.07
N GLY A 23 9.63 -5.27 -8.98
CA GLY A 23 11.01 -4.80 -9.20
C GLY A 23 11.69 -4.14 -7.98
N VAL A 24 10.99 -4.08 -6.84
CA VAL A 24 11.61 -3.75 -5.55
C VAL A 24 12.30 -5.01 -5.01
N VAL A 25 13.63 -4.99 -4.91
CA VAL A 25 14.43 -6.14 -4.41
C VAL A 25 14.41 -6.21 -2.88
N PHE A 26 14.28 -5.06 -2.20
CA PHE A 26 14.22 -4.96 -0.75
C PHE A 26 13.52 -3.67 -0.31
N ALA A 27 12.71 -3.76 0.73
CA ALA A 27 12.13 -2.64 1.45
C ALA A 27 12.24 -2.92 2.96
N SER A 28 12.54 -1.90 3.76
CA SER A 28 12.50 -2.02 5.22
C SER A 28 11.08 -1.91 5.74
N ASP A 29 10.81 -2.49 6.92
CA ASP A 29 9.50 -2.43 7.58
C ASP A 29 8.97 -1.00 7.80
N SER A 30 9.87 -0.02 7.90
CA SER A 30 9.52 1.40 8.03
C SER A 30 8.86 1.99 6.78
N VAL A 31 9.07 1.39 5.61
CA VAL A 31 8.52 1.85 4.32
C VAL A 31 7.62 0.82 3.63
N ASP A 32 7.67 -0.44 4.05
CA ASP A 32 6.74 -1.48 3.57
C ASP A 32 5.33 -1.23 4.13
N ILE A 33 4.36 -1.10 3.23
CA ILE A 33 2.95 -0.82 3.56
C ILE A 33 2.03 -2.01 3.28
N THR A 34 2.57 -3.18 2.93
CA THR A 34 1.82 -4.36 2.49
C THR A 34 0.76 -4.76 3.53
N ASP A 35 1.12 -4.78 4.81
CA ASP A 35 0.19 -5.08 5.91
C ASP A 35 -0.94 -4.07 6.05
N LYS A 36 -0.67 -2.77 5.78
CA LYS A 36 -1.69 -1.73 5.84
C LYS A 36 -2.71 -1.92 4.73
N VAL A 37 -2.25 -2.27 3.52
CA VAL A 37 -3.12 -2.58 2.38
C VAL A 37 -3.97 -3.82 2.68
N GLN A 38 -3.37 -4.90 3.20
CA GLN A 38 -4.07 -6.12 3.57
C GLN A 38 -5.16 -5.87 4.63
N LYS A 39 -4.84 -5.12 5.69
CA LYS A 39 -5.82 -4.73 6.72
C LYS A 39 -6.99 -3.97 6.11
N ARG A 40 -6.71 -3.01 5.23
CA ARG A 40 -7.75 -2.22 4.57
C ARG A 40 -8.67 -3.07 3.69
N LEU A 41 -8.10 -4.05 2.97
CA LEU A 41 -8.87 -5.01 2.16
C LEU A 41 -9.72 -5.96 3.01
N SER A 42 -9.25 -6.35 4.19
CA SER A 42 -10.00 -7.24 5.10
C SER A 42 -11.19 -6.56 5.78
N THR A 43 -11.21 -5.22 5.82
CA THR A 43 -12.29 -4.42 6.40
C THR A 43 -13.35 -3.99 5.37
N GLN A 44 -13.21 -4.40 4.10
CA GLN A 44 -14.16 -4.12 3.02
C GLN A 44 -15.02 -5.32 2.68
#